data_AF-A0A6S6SCI7-F1
#
_entry.id   AF-A0A6S6SCI7-F1
#
_cell.length_a   1.000
_cell.length_b   1.000
_cell.length_c   1.000
_cell.angle_alpha   90.00
_cell.angle_beta   90.00
_cell.angle_gamma   90.00
#
_symmetry.space_group_name_H-M   'P 1'
#
loop_
_entity.id
_entity.type
_entity.pdbx_description
1 polymer ?
#
loop_
_entity_poly.entity_id
_entity_poly.type
_entity_poly.pdbx_seq_one_letter_code
_entity_poly.pdbx_strand_id
1 'polypeptide(L)'
;MCLSSFVKYMFLSITVGTLVIFAIFFENIYYFIPAMVAAIMQSKMLCAKCKTPILKDKNGWYVFTVRPTCRTCGHDTMICDKKK
;
A
#
# COMPACT_ATOMS: atom_id res chain seq x y z
N MET A 1 12.98 0.57 -14.65
CA MET A 1 13.25 0.79 -13.22
C MET A 1 12.28 -0.03 -12.39
N CYS A 2 12.77 -0.80 -11.43
CA CYS A 2 11.91 -1.64 -10.60
C CYS A 2 11.50 -0.84 -9.36
N LEU A 3 10.23 -0.45 -9.25
CA LEU A 3 9.71 0.17 -8.03
C LEU A 3 9.35 -0.94 -7.03
N SER A 4 10.08 -0.98 -5.93
CA SER A 4 9.83 -1.87 -4.80
C SER A 4 8.40 -1.69 -4.32
N SER A 5 7.74 -2.80 -3.94
CA SER A 5 6.38 -2.73 -3.42
C SER A 5 6.30 -1.90 -2.13
N PHE A 6 7.38 -1.82 -1.35
CA PHE A 6 7.47 -0.94 -0.19
C PHE A 6 7.44 0.54 -0.58
N VAL A 7 8.21 0.93 -1.60
CA VAL A 7 8.25 2.32 -2.10
C VAL A 7 6.90 2.73 -2.65
N LYS A 8 6.24 1.84 -3.42
CA LYS A 8 4.89 2.10 -3.93
C LYS A 8 3.89 2.29 -2.79
N TYR A 9 3.98 1.46 -1.74
CA TYR A 9 3.11 1.54 -0.57
C TYR A 9 3.31 2.85 0.20
N MET A 10 4.56 3.28 0.42
CA MET A 10 4.88 4.53 1.08
C MET A 10 4.36 5.73 0.29
N PHE A 11 4.58 5.74 -1.03
CA PHE A 11 4.08 6.82 -1.88
C PHE A 11 2.55 6.94 -1.81
N LEU A 12 1.84 5.82 -1.95
CA LEU A 12 0.37 5.80 -1.82
C LEU A 12 -0.11 6.22 -0.44
N SER A 13 0.59 5.83 0.62
CA SER A 13 0.24 6.24 1.98
C SER A 13 0.34 7.76 2.16
N ILE A 14 1.40 8.37 1.62
CA ILE A 14 1.59 9.83 1.65
C ILE A 14 0.50 10.52 0.83
N THR A 15 0.18 10.01 -0.36
CA THR A 15 -0.90 10.56 -1.21
C THR A 15 -2.27 10.48 -0.54
N VAL A 16 -2.61 9.33 0.07
CA VAL A 16 -3.87 9.16 0.79
C VAL A 16 -3.93 10.13 1.97
N GLY A 17 -2.85 10.23 2.76
CA GLY A 17 -2.79 11.14 3.90
C GLY A 17 -2.97 12.62 3.49
N THR A 18 -2.32 13.05 2.41
CA THR A 18 -2.48 14.43 1.89
C THR A 18 -3.88 14.69 1.37
N LEU A 19 -4.48 13.75 0.64
CA LEU A 19 -5.87 13.89 0.15
C LEU A 19 -6.88 13.98 1.31
N VAL A 20 -6.68 13.22 2.38
CA VAL A 20 -7.52 13.31 3.58
C VAL A 20 -7.35 14.66 4.28
N ILE A 21 -6.13 15.16 4.42
CA ILE A 21 -5.87 16.49 5.00
C ILE A 21 -6.57 17.56 4.14
N PHE A 22 -6.42 17.51 2.82
CA PHE A 22 -7.11 18.44 1.93
C PHE A 22 -8.63 18.34 2.00
N ALA A 23 -9.18 17.13 2.08
CA ALA A 23 -10.62 16.94 2.24
C ALA A 23 -11.16 17.61 3.51
N ILE A 24 -10.42 17.53 4.63
CA ILE A 24 -10.79 18.13 5.91
C ILE A 24 -10.68 19.66 5.84
N PHE A 25 -9.54 20.18 5.39
CA PHE A 25 -9.27 21.64 5.40
C PHE A 25 -10.14 22.43 4.41
N PHE A 26 -10.50 21.83 3.28
CA PHE A 26 -11.32 22.49 2.26
C PHE A 26 -12.81 22.16 2.36
N GLU A 27 -13.23 21.38 3.38
CA GLU A 27 -14.61 20.86 3.56
C GLU A 27 -15.21 20.26 2.29
N ASN A 28 -14.36 19.71 1.42
CA ASN A 28 -14.73 19.35 0.06
C ASN A 28 -14.73 17.83 -0.08
N ILE A 29 -15.92 17.25 0.06
CA ILE A 29 -16.18 15.80 0.01
C ILE A 29 -15.66 15.15 -1.28
N TYR A 30 -15.49 15.93 -2.35
CA TYR A 30 -14.98 15.43 -3.61
C TYR A 30 -13.57 14.81 -3.49
N TYR A 31 -12.73 15.28 -2.56
CA TYR A 31 -11.41 14.70 -2.31
C TYR A 31 -11.46 13.36 -1.54
N PHE A 32 -12.60 13.01 -0.95
CA PHE A 32 -12.78 11.74 -0.25
C PHE A 32 -12.84 10.56 -1.22
N ILE A 33 -13.41 10.76 -2.41
CA ILE A 33 -13.51 9.73 -3.46
C ILE A 33 -12.11 9.27 -3.92
N PRO A 34 -11.20 10.15 -4.38
CA PRO A 34 -9.86 9.72 -4.79
C PRO A 34 -9.04 9.17 -3.61
N ALA A 35 -9.23 9.68 -2.39
CA ALA A 35 -8.58 9.13 -1.19
C ALA A 35 -9.01 7.67 -0.94
N MET A 36 -10.31 7.38 -1.07
CA MET A 36 -10.86 6.03 -0.90
C MET A 36 -10.37 5.07 -1.99
N VAL A 37 -10.35 5.51 -3.26
CA VAL A 37 -9.83 4.70 -4.37
C VAL A 37 -8.35 4.38 -4.15
N ALA A 38 -7.54 5.38 -3.77
CA ALA A 38 -6.13 5.19 -3.49
C ALA A 38 -5.90 4.22 -2.31
N ALA A 39 -6.70 4.31 -1.24
CA ALA A 39 -6.64 3.38 -0.11
C ALA A 39 -7.00 1.93 -0.51
N ILE A 40 -8.01 1.74 -1.36
CA ILE A 40 -8.37 0.41 -1.90
C ILE A 40 -7.22 -0.16 -2.74
N MET A 41 -6.63 0.65 -3.64
CA MET A 41 -5.49 0.23 -4.44
C MET A 41 -4.28 -0.14 -3.56
N GLN A 42 -4.03 0.62 -2.50
CA GLN A 42 -2.99 0.34 -1.53
C GLN A 42 -3.19 -1.01 -0.83
N SER A 43 -4.43 -1.35 -0.45
CA SER A 43 -4.76 -2.65 0.16
C SER A 43 -4.53 -3.86 -0.76
N LYS A 44 -4.58 -3.65 -2.07
CA LYS A 44 -4.41 -4.68 -3.10
C LYS A 44 -2.96 -4.84 -3.58
N MET A 45 -2.00 -4.13 -2.99
CA MET A 45 -0.60 -4.28 -3.38
C MET A 45 -0.07 -5.67 -3.13
N LEU A 46 0.42 -6.30 -4.20
CA LEU A 46 0.92 -7.67 -4.17
C LEU A 46 2.42 -7.71 -3.88
N CYS A 47 2.82 -8.72 -3.12
CA CYS A 47 4.22 -9.09 -2.94
C CYS A 47 4.77 -9.70 -4.24
N ALA A 48 5.98 -9.32 -4.65
CA ALA A 48 6.59 -9.80 -5.90
C ALA A 48 6.81 -11.32 -5.93
N LYS A 49 7.10 -11.93 -4.77
CA LYS A 49 7.41 -13.35 -4.64
C LYS A 49 6.17 -14.24 -4.55
N CYS A 50 5.29 -14.00 -3.58
CA CYS A 50 4.13 -14.86 -3.32
C CYS A 50 2.83 -14.37 -3.96
N LYS A 51 2.82 -13.19 -4.61
CA LYS A 51 1.63 -12.57 -5.23
C LYS A 51 0.43 -12.43 -4.29
N THR A 52 0.64 -12.47 -2.98
CA THR A 52 -0.39 -12.17 -1.98
C THR A 52 -0.35 -10.68 -1.59
N PRO A 53 -1.47 -10.11 -1.12
CA PRO A 53 -1.47 -8.73 -0.66
C PRO A 53 -0.50 -8.54 0.51
N ILE A 54 0.36 -7.52 0.45
CA ILE A 54 1.45 -7.31 1.44
C ILE A 54 0.90 -7.07 2.84
N LEU A 55 -0.26 -6.41 2.91
CA LEU A 55 -0.96 -6.10 4.15
C LEU A 55 -1.74 -7.28 4.73
N LYS A 56 -1.92 -8.35 3.95
CA LYS A 56 -2.71 -9.52 4.37
C LYS A 56 -1.82 -10.46 5.18
N ASP A 57 -2.26 -10.73 6.39
CA ASP A 57 -1.64 -11.70 7.28
C ASP A 57 -1.97 -13.15 6.87
N LYS A 58 -1.24 -14.12 7.42
CA LYS A 58 -1.47 -15.55 7.16
C LYS A 58 -2.90 -15.99 7.51
N ASN A 59 -3.50 -15.35 8.51
CA ASN A 59 -4.86 -15.60 8.98
C ASN A 59 -5.94 -14.87 8.14
N GLY A 60 -5.55 -14.14 7.09
CA GLY A 60 -6.47 -13.46 6.18
C GLY A 60 -6.83 -12.01 6.55
N TRP A 61 -6.40 -11.54 7.72
CA TRP A 61 -6.64 -10.18 8.21
C TRP A 61 -5.75 -9.15 7.50
N TYR A 62 -6.30 -7.96 7.23
CA TYR A 62 -5.53 -6.83 6.72
C TYR A 62 -4.99 -6.01 7.89
N VAL A 63 -3.67 -5.90 8.00
CA VAL A 63 -3.03 -5.18 9.10
C VAL A 63 -2.16 -4.06 8.55
N PHE A 64 -2.61 -2.82 8.74
CA PHE A 64 -1.99 -1.59 8.24
C PHE A 64 -0.82 -1.17 9.13
N THR A 65 0.30 -1.87 9.03
CA THR A 65 1.56 -1.52 9.73
C THR A 65 2.68 -1.39 8.73
N VAL A 66 3.52 -0.36 8.88
CA VAL A 66 4.70 -0.16 8.03
C VAL A 66 5.72 -1.24 8.35
N ARG A 67 5.84 -2.25 7.48
CA ARG A 67 6.87 -3.28 7.57
C ARG A 67 7.62 -3.41 6.25
N PRO A 68 8.95 -3.62 6.30
CA PRO A 68 9.73 -3.86 5.10
C PRO A 68 9.54 -5.27 4.53
N THR A 69 9.00 -6.21 5.32
CA THR A 69 8.78 -7.61 4.94
C THR A 69 7.30 -7.93 4.71
N CYS A 70 7.01 -8.86 3.81
CA CYS A 70 5.66 -9.38 3.57
C CYS A 70 5.23 -10.31 4.72
N ARG A 71 4.02 -10.13 5.26
CA ARG A 71 3.50 -10.98 6.35
C ARG A 71 3.24 -12.43 5.96
N THR A 72 2.85 -12.68 4.72
CA THR A 72 2.53 -14.05 4.28
C THR A 72 3.79 -14.89 4.12
N CYS A 73 4.80 -14.37 3.40
CA CYS A 73 5.98 -15.14 2.99
C CYS A 73 7.29 -14.72 3.67
N GLY A 74 7.29 -13.65 4.47
CA GLY A 74 8.50 -13.12 5.12
C GLY A 74 9.49 -12.43 4.18
N HIS A 75 9.20 -12.33 2.88
CA HIS A 75 10.12 -11.75 1.91
C HIS A 75 10.25 -10.24 2.08
N ASP A 76 11.48 -9.73 1.92
CA ASP A 76 11.71 -8.29 1.87
C ASP A 76 11.01 -7.67 0.67
N THR A 77 10.07 -6.79 0.95
CA THR A 77 9.33 -6.02 -0.06
C THR A 77 10.14 -4.83 -0.57
N MET A 78 11.25 -4.48 0.11
CA MET A 78 12.26 -3.53 -0.36
C MET A 78 13.05 -4.07 -1.56
N ILE A 79 13.19 -5.39 -1.66
CA ILE A 79 13.91 -6.02 -2.76
C ILE A 79 12.98 -6.08 -3.96
N CYS A 80 13.45 -5.48 -5.05
CA CYS A 80 12.87 -5.69 -6.36
C CYS A 80 13.34 -7.04 -6.87
N ASP A 81 12.49 -8.07 -6.76
CA ASP A 81 12.71 -9.32 -7.49
C ASP A 81 12.81 -8.96 -8.98
N LYS A 82 14.03 -9.07 -9.54
CA LYS A 82 14.21 -9.03 -10.99
C LYS A 82 13.35 -10.18 -11.52
N LYS A 83 12.29 -9.84 -12.27
CA LYS A 83 11.58 -10.82 -13.10
C LYS A 83 12.65 -11.64 -13.81
N LYS A 84 12.72 -12.93 -13.47
CA LYS A 84 13.43 -13.90 -14.28
C LYS A 84 12.58 -14.17 -15.52
#